data_AF-A0A0B2AGD9-F1
#
_entry.id   AF-A0A0B2AGD9-F1
#
_cell.length_a   1.000
_cell.length_b   1.000
_cell.length_c   1.000
_cell.angle_alpha   90.00
_cell.angle_beta   90.00
_cell.angle_gamma   90.00
#
_symmetry.space_group_name_H-M   'P 1'
#
loop_
_entity.id
_entity.type
_entity.pdbx_description
1 polymer ?
#
loop_
_entity_poly.entity_id
_entity_poly.type
_entity_poly.pdbx_seq_one_letter_code
_entity_poly.pdbx_strand_id
1 'polypeptide(L)'
;PGRVAGIRFERMELDGTGNVRGTGEFEDYPVQAVYRAIGYHGSELAELEYDVHRGVIPNDGGRVLDAEGNPVPGVYTTGWIKRGPVGLIGQTKGDAAETIGRLLEDRDSLPPAQEPDEHAIIALLEERGVEYTTWEGWNELDAHERSLGEKFTAESAEHGTVVQRERVKVVPRQDMVRISRRHAS
;
A
#
# COMPACT_ATOMS: atom_id res chain seq x y z
N PRO A 1 1.98 20.35 22.53
CA PRO A 1 0.97 19.40 22.00
C PRO A 1 0.21 18.71 23.15
N GLY A 2 -1.12 18.71 23.11
CA GLY A 2 -1.95 18.02 24.11
C GLY A 2 -1.96 16.51 23.90
N ARG A 3 -2.14 15.74 24.98
CA ARG A 3 -2.46 14.30 24.89
C ARG A 3 -3.96 14.13 24.70
N VAL A 4 -4.36 13.05 24.03
CA VAL A 4 -5.77 12.63 24.00
C VAL A 4 -6.26 12.43 25.44
N ALA A 5 -7.39 13.04 25.79
CA ALA A 5 -8.02 12.92 27.10
C ALA A 5 -9.48 12.44 27.02
N GLY A 6 -10.05 12.44 25.82
CA GLY A 6 -11.43 12.04 25.59
C GLY A 6 -11.78 12.09 24.12
N ILE A 7 -12.94 11.52 23.81
CA ILE A 7 -13.58 11.58 22.50
C ILE A 7 -15.05 11.97 22.72
N ARG A 8 -15.52 12.92 21.92
CA ARG A 8 -16.92 13.33 21.88
C ARG A 8 -17.58 12.67 20.69
N PHE A 9 -18.68 11.96 20.93
CA PHE A 9 -19.52 11.41 19.88
C PHE A 9 -20.83 12.21 19.79
N GLU A 10 -21.30 12.45 18.56
CA GLU A 10 -22.67 12.88 18.32
C GLU A 10 -23.53 11.65 18.05
N ARG A 11 -24.73 11.60 18.64
CA ARG A 11 -25.71 10.58 18.30
C ARG A 11 -26.19 10.83 16.88
N MET A 12 -26.17 9.77 16.08
CA MET A 12 -26.59 9.81 14.67
C MET A 12 -27.93 9.10 14.50
N GLU A 13 -28.74 9.57 13.56
CA GLU A 13 -29.97 8.91 13.12
C GLU A 13 -29.96 8.70 11.59
N LEU A 14 -30.67 7.68 11.12
CA LEU A 14 -30.82 7.43 9.69
C LEU A 14 -31.70 8.52 9.05
N ASP A 15 -31.29 9.01 7.88
CA ASP A 15 -32.03 10.06 7.17
C ASP A 15 -33.00 9.53 6.10
N GLY A 16 -33.06 8.21 5.91
CA GLY A 16 -33.90 7.54 4.91
C GLY A 16 -33.27 7.42 3.51
N THR A 17 -32.06 7.95 3.28
CA THR A 17 -31.34 7.89 1.99
C THR A 17 -30.20 6.86 1.97
N GLY A 18 -30.02 6.12 3.07
CA GLY A 18 -28.87 5.26 3.30
C GLY A 18 -27.69 5.99 3.97
N ASN A 19 -27.86 7.26 4.33
CA ASN A 19 -26.89 8.05 5.09
C ASN A 19 -27.36 8.25 6.54
N VAL A 20 -26.57 9.02 7.29
CA VAL A 20 -26.85 9.41 8.67
C VAL A 20 -26.79 10.92 8.84
N ARG A 21 -27.62 11.46 9.74
CA ARG A 21 -27.58 12.85 10.18
C ARG A 21 -27.41 12.94 11.69
N GLY A 22 -26.75 13.99 12.16
CA GLY A 22 -26.57 14.25 13.58
C GLY A 22 -27.87 14.69 14.26
N THR A 23 -28.09 14.25 15.49
CA THR A 23 -29.25 14.66 16.29
C THR A 23 -28.99 15.92 17.14
N GLY A 24 -27.74 16.39 17.21
CA GLY A 24 -27.30 17.44 18.13
C GLY A 24 -27.10 16.98 19.57
N GLU A 25 -27.33 15.70 19.89
CA GLU A 25 -27.04 15.12 21.20
C GLU A 25 -25.60 14.61 21.26
N PHE A 26 -24.83 15.05 22.25
CA PHE A 26 -23.41 14.70 22.39
C PHE A 26 -23.13 13.92 23.67
N GLU A 27 -22.22 12.95 23.57
CA GLU A 27 -21.71 12.16 24.70
C GLU A 27 -20.18 12.20 24.72
N ASP A 28 -19.60 12.44 25.90
CA ASP A 28 -18.16 12.53 26.11
C ASP A 28 -17.63 11.27 26.81
N TYR A 29 -16.60 10.65 26.24
CA TYR A 29 -15.95 9.46 26.80
C TYR A 29 -14.49 9.77 27.13
N PRO A 30 -14.04 9.60 28.39
CA PRO A 30 -12.63 9.75 28.72
C PRO A 30 -11.82 8.58 28.14
N VAL A 31 -10.85 8.90 27.28
CA VAL A 31 -9.96 7.92 26.64
C VAL A 31 -8.54 8.48 26.55
N GLN A 32 -7.55 7.60 26.48
CA GLN A 32 -6.13 7.96 26.43
C GLN A 32 -5.52 7.81 25.04
N ALA A 33 -6.23 7.15 24.11
CA ALA A 33 -5.83 6.94 22.73
C ALA A 33 -7.06 6.81 21.82
N VAL A 34 -6.91 7.17 20.55
CA VAL A 34 -7.93 7.00 19.50
C VAL A 34 -7.26 6.43 18.26
N TYR A 35 -7.83 5.35 17.70
CA TYR A 35 -7.37 4.72 16.47
C TYR A 35 -8.46 4.81 15.40
N ARG A 36 -8.15 5.46 14.29
CA ARG A 36 -9.12 5.64 13.19
C ARG A 36 -9.01 4.48 12.20
N ALA A 37 -10.01 3.60 12.19
CA ALA A 37 -10.08 2.44 11.30
C ALA A 37 -11.25 2.54 10.31
N ILE A 38 -11.32 3.67 9.58
CA ILE A 38 -12.43 4.00 8.66
C ILE A 38 -12.09 3.74 7.18
N GLY A 39 -11.12 2.87 6.93
CA GLY A 39 -10.59 2.59 5.60
C GLY A 39 -9.24 3.26 5.33
N TYR A 40 -8.60 2.79 4.26
CA TYR A 40 -7.41 3.41 3.70
C TYR A 40 -7.79 4.48 2.68
N HIS A 41 -6.81 5.20 2.16
CA HIS A 41 -7.01 6.13 1.06
C HIS A 41 -5.76 6.09 0.18
N GLY A 42 -5.93 6.11 -1.15
CA GLY A 42 -4.80 6.20 -2.06
C GLY A 42 -4.02 7.50 -1.86
N SER A 43 -2.85 7.59 -2.48
CA SER A 43 -2.09 8.84 -2.60
C SER A 43 -1.82 9.09 -4.07
N GLU A 44 -1.78 10.38 -4.44
CA GLU A 44 -1.53 10.79 -5.82
C GLU A 44 -0.09 10.48 -6.26
N LEU A 45 0.09 10.34 -7.58
CA LEU A 45 1.38 10.37 -8.26
C LEU A 45 1.40 11.63 -9.12
N ALA A 46 2.51 12.37 -9.09
CA ALA A 46 2.56 13.72 -9.66
C ALA A 46 2.24 13.77 -11.17
N GLU A 47 2.50 12.68 -11.88
CA GLU A 47 2.33 12.57 -13.33
C GLU A 47 0.97 11.99 -13.76
N LEU A 48 0.08 11.64 -12.84
CA LEU A 48 -1.21 11.00 -13.14
C LEU A 48 -2.38 11.74 -12.50
N GLU A 49 -3.52 11.69 -13.19
CA GLU A 49 -4.78 12.15 -12.62
C GLU A 49 -5.17 11.33 -11.38
N TYR A 50 -5.87 11.99 -10.47
CA TYR A 50 -6.22 11.41 -9.17
C TYR A 50 -7.58 11.91 -8.68
N ASP A 51 -8.48 10.97 -8.40
CA ASP A 51 -9.75 11.28 -7.76
C ASP A 51 -9.55 11.32 -6.25
N VAL A 52 -9.38 12.54 -5.71
CA VAL A 52 -9.18 12.77 -4.27
C VAL A 52 -10.35 12.36 -3.40
N HIS A 53 -11.57 12.31 -3.94
CA HIS A 53 -12.76 11.92 -3.17
C HIS A 53 -12.85 10.40 -3.01
N ARG A 54 -12.49 9.66 -4.07
CA ARG A 54 -12.52 8.19 -4.09
C ARG A 54 -11.19 7.55 -3.69
N GLY A 55 -10.10 8.31 -3.75
CA GLY A 55 -8.75 7.86 -3.45
C GLY A 55 -8.17 6.89 -4.47
N VAL A 56 -8.47 7.09 -5.74
CA VAL A 56 -8.11 6.19 -6.86
C VAL A 56 -7.53 6.96 -8.05
N ILE A 57 -6.80 6.24 -8.91
CA ILE A 57 -6.44 6.74 -10.24
C ILE A 57 -7.64 6.51 -11.18
N PRO A 58 -8.19 7.57 -11.83
CA PRO A 58 -9.25 7.43 -12.81
C PRO A 58 -8.88 6.45 -13.92
N ASN A 59 -9.78 5.51 -14.23
CA ASN A 59 -9.50 4.46 -15.20
C ASN A 59 -10.79 3.91 -15.85
N ASP A 60 -10.65 3.34 -17.05
CA ASP A 60 -11.67 2.50 -17.71
C ASP A 60 -11.16 1.06 -17.85
N GLY A 61 -11.76 0.13 -17.09
CA GLY A 61 -11.35 -1.28 -17.08
C GLY A 61 -9.89 -1.52 -16.71
N GLY A 62 -9.22 -0.55 -16.07
CA GLY A 62 -7.80 -0.57 -15.76
C GLY A 62 -6.91 0.29 -16.66
N ARG A 63 -7.39 0.82 -17.79
CA ARG A 63 -6.66 1.84 -18.58
C ARG A 63 -6.72 3.18 -17.85
N VAL A 64 -5.58 3.76 -17.47
CA VAL A 64 -5.57 5.06 -16.78
C VAL A 64 -6.07 6.16 -17.72
N LEU A 65 -6.85 7.10 -17.20
CA LEU A 65 -7.40 8.23 -17.96
C LEU A 65 -6.67 9.54 -17.66
N ASP A 66 -6.51 10.39 -18.68
CA ASP A 66 -6.08 11.78 -18.54
C ASP A 66 -7.23 12.71 -18.10
N ALA A 67 -6.94 14.01 -17.99
CA ALA A 67 -7.90 15.03 -17.56
C ALA A 67 -9.10 15.18 -18.51
N GLU A 68 -8.91 14.85 -19.80
CA GLU A 68 -9.97 14.86 -20.80
C GLU A 68 -10.78 13.55 -20.83
N GLY A 69 -10.38 12.56 -20.03
CA GLY A 69 -11.02 11.25 -19.95
C GLY A 69 -10.58 10.27 -21.03
N ASN A 70 -9.47 10.54 -21.73
CA ASN A 70 -8.91 9.62 -22.72
C ASN A 70 -7.89 8.67 -22.06
N PRO A 71 -7.76 7.43 -22.56
CA PRO A 71 -6.73 6.52 -22.08
C PRO A 71 -5.30 7.06 -22.29
N VAL A 72 -4.49 7.04 -21.24
CA VAL A 72 -3.05 7.31 -21.30
C VAL A 72 -2.34 6.06 -21.85
N PRO A 73 -1.74 6.10 -23.06
CA PRO A 73 -1.17 4.90 -23.67
C PRO A 73 -0.06 4.28 -22.82
N GLY A 74 -0.17 2.98 -22.57
CA GLY A 74 0.84 2.20 -21.82
C GLY A 74 0.73 2.31 -20.30
N VAL A 75 -0.26 3.05 -19.76
CA VAL A 75 -0.43 3.21 -18.31
C VAL A 75 -1.70 2.50 -17.84
N TYR A 76 -1.53 1.59 -16.88
CA TYR A 76 -2.61 0.75 -16.36
C TYR A 76 -2.63 0.75 -14.83
N THR A 77 -3.78 0.42 -14.26
CA THR A 77 -3.98 0.31 -12.81
C THR A 77 -4.73 -0.97 -12.46
N THR A 78 -4.48 -1.51 -11.26
CA THR A 78 -5.18 -2.66 -10.68
C THR A 78 -5.15 -2.57 -9.14
N GLY A 79 -6.01 -3.32 -8.46
CA GLY A 79 -6.10 -3.40 -7.01
C GLY A 79 -6.78 -2.18 -6.41
N TRP A 80 -6.35 -1.81 -5.21
CA TRP A 80 -7.00 -0.75 -4.44
C TRP A 80 -6.86 0.63 -5.06
N ILE A 81 -5.75 0.91 -5.76
CA ILE A 81 -5.58 2.20 -6.44
C ILE A 81 -6.48 2.33 -7.69
N LYS A 82 -7.04 1.23 -8.20
CA LYS A 82 -8.05 1.20 -9.27
C LYS A 82 -9.49 1.34 -8.74
N ARG A 83 -9.83 0.61 -7.67
CA ARG A 83 -11.23 0.41 -7.22
C ARG A 83 -11.57 0.99 -5.85
N GLY A 84 -10.57 1.50 -5.13
CA GLY A 84 -10.66 1.86 -3.73
C GLY A 84 -10.34 0.68 -2.79
N PRO A 85 -10.15 0.95 -1.49
CA PRO A 85 -9.63 -0.03 -0.52
C PRO A 85 -10.72 -0.95 0.02
N VAL A 86 -11.49 -1.55 -0.88
CA VAL A 86 -12.57 -2.48 -0.56
C VAL A 86 -12.28 -3.84 -1.20
N GLY A 87 -12.28 -4.85 -0.35
CA GLY A 87 -12.21 -6.24 -0.76
C GLY A 87 -11.01 -7.02 -0.21
N LEU A 88 -11.14 -8.34 -0.21
CA LEU A 88 -10.12 -9.29 0.23
C LEU A 88 -9.11 -9.57 -0.88
N ILE A 89 -7.97 -10.18 -0.51
CA ILE A 89 -6.87 -10.52 -1.42
C ILE A 89 -7.36 -11.25 -2.70
N GLY A 90 -8.34 -12.15 -2.58
CA GLY A 90 -8.89 -12.88 -3.72
C GLY A 90 -9.62 -12.02 -4.76
N GLN A 91 -10.27 -10.94 -4.35
CA GLN A 91 -10.99 -10.04 -5.28
C GLN A 91 -10.03 -9.22 -6.14
N THR A 92 -8.84 -8.92 -5.63
CA THR A 92 -7.78 -8.25 -6.40
C THR A 92 -7.28 -9.10 -7.57
N LYS A 93 -7.36 -10.45 -7.48
CA LYS A 93 -6.96 -11.33 -8.58
C LYS A 93 -7.85 -11.19 -9.81
N GLY A 94 -9.17 -11.19 -9.63
CA GLY A 94 -10.12 -11.03 -10.73
C GLY A 94 -10.02 -9.65 -11.38
N ASP A 95 -9.82 -8.62 -10.56
CA ASP A 95 -9.58 -7.26 -11.03
C ASP A 95 -8.29 -7.14 -11.88
N ALA A 96 -7.20 -7.77 -11.45
CA ALA A 96 -5.95 -7.79 -12.20
C ALA A 96 -6.12 -8.49 -13.56
N ALA A 97 -6.89 -9.57 -13.62
CA ALA A 97 -7.17 -10.27 -14.86
C ALA A 97 -7.91 -9.38 -15.88
N GLU A 98 -8.84 -8.53 -15.44
CA GLU A 98 -9.51 -7.55 -16.31
C GLU A 98 -8.51 -6.54 -16.88
N THR A 99 -7.67 -5.93 -16.03
CA THR A 99 -6.65 -4.96 -16.46
C THR A 99 -5.67 -5.58 -17.46
N ILE A 100 -5.22 -6.82 -17.21
CA ILE A 100 -4.36 -7.54 -18.16
C ILE A 100 -5.09 -7.83 -19.49
N GLY A 101 -6.39 -8.12 -19.45
CA GLY A 101 -7.20 -8.22 -20.65
C GLY A 101 -7.13 -6.95 -21.50
N ARG A 102 -7.30 -5.77 -20.87
CA ARG A 102 -7.16 -4.46 -21.56
C ARG A 102 -5.76 -4.25 -22.14
N LEU A 103 -4.72 -4.58 -21.38
CA LEU A 103 -3.34 -4.47 -21.85
C LEU A 103 -3.10 -5.32 -23.10
N LEU A 104 -3.62 -6.56 -23.10
CA LEU A 104 -3.48 -7.46 -24.24
C LEU A 104 -4.27 -7.01 -25.48
N GLU A 105 -5.42 -6.35 -25.29
CA GLU A 105 -6.17 -5.70 -26.37
C GLU A 105 -5.36 -4.57 -27.02
N ASP A 106 -4.63 -3.81 -26.21
CA ASP A 106 -3.90 -2.62 -26.65
C ASP A 106 -2.48 -2.94 -27.14
N ARG A 107 -1.98 -4.17 -26.92
CA ARG A 107 -0.55 -4.51 -27.10
C ARG A 107 0.04 -4.10 -28.45
N ASP A 108 -0.75 -4.18 -29.52
CA ASP A 108 -0.31 -3.93 -30.90
C ASP A 108 -0.31 -2.42 -31.23
N SER A 109 -0.92 -1.58 -30.38
CA SER A 109 -0.94 -0.12 -30.48
C SER A 109 -0.09 0.59 -29.43
N LEU A 110 0.53 -0.15 -28.51
CA LEU A 110 1.40 0.42 -27.48
C LEU A 110 2.66 1.06 -28.10
N PRO A 111 3.10 2.22 -27.56
CA PRO A 111 4.34 2.83 -28.00
C PRO A 111 5.53 1.90 -27.66
N PRO A 112 6.50 1.74 -28.58
CA PRO A 112 7.70 0.98 -28.27
C PRO A 112 8.51 1.67 -27.17
N ALA A 113 9.22 0.87 -26.37
CA ALA A 113 10.15 1.39 -25.38
C ALA A 113 11.26 2.20 -26.08
N GLN A 114 11.53 3.40 -25.56
CA GLN A 114 12.64 4.25 -26.04
C GLN A 114 13.99 3.59 -25.78
N GLU A 115 14.13 2.97 -24.61
CA GLU A 115 15.29 2.18 -24.19
C GLU A 115 14.84 0.74 -23.89
N PRO A 116 14.91 -0.19 -24.87
CA PRO A 116 14.38 -1.54 -24.73
C PRO A 116 15.32 -2.51 -24.00
N ASP A 117 16.53 -2.06 -23.65
CA ASP A 117 17.52 -2.90 -22.95
C ASP A 117 17.02 -3.28 -21.55
N GLU A 118 17.17 -4.56 -21.19
CA GLU A 118 16.66 -5.10 -19.92
C GLU A 118 17.35 -4.50 -18.69
N HIS A 119 18.56 -3.96 -18.85
CA HIS A 119 19.32 -3.31 -17.80
C HIS A 119 19.11 -1.79 -17.75
N ALA A 120 18.37 -1.19 -18.68
CA ALA A 120 18.20 0.27 -18.75
C ALA A 120 17.67 0.87 -17.44
N ILE A 121 16.68 0.23 -16.81
CA ILE A 121 16.12 0.69 -15.53
C ILE A 121 17.12 0.52 -14.38
N ILE A 122 17.90 -0.57 -14.38
CA ILE A 122 18.90 -0.82 -13.34
C ILE A 122 20.00 0.24 -13.43
N ALA A 123 20.53 0.49 -14.62
CA ALA A 123 21.54 1.53 -14.87
C ALA A 123 21.02 2.91 -14.46
N LEU A 124 19.76 3.24 -14.76
CA LEU A 124 19.14 4.50 -14.35
C LEU A 124 19.05 4.64 -12.82
N LEU A 125 18.71 3.57 -12.11
CA LEU A 125 18.66 3.57 -10.64
C LEU A 125 20.05 3.77 -10.04
N GLU A 126 21.08 3.13 -10.61
CA GLU A 126 22.48 3.27 -10.19
C GLU A 126 23.02 4.68 -10.44
N GLU A 127 22.79 5.23 -11.64
CA GLU A 127 23.16 6.61 -12.01
C GLU A 127 22.56 7.62 -11.03
N ARG A 128 21.31 7.41 -10.61
CA ARG A 128 20.59 8.25 -9.65
C ARG A 128 20.96 7.98 -8.19
N GLY A 129 21.83 7.01 -7.92
CA GLY A 129 22.21 6.61 -6.56
C GLY A 129 21.06 6.04 -5.73
N VAL A 130 20.06 5.44 -6.37
CA VAL A 130 18.89 4.87 -5.69
C VAL A 130 19.26 3.52 -5.08
N GLU A 131 19.16 3.43 -3.76
CA GLU A 131 19.34 2.14 -3.08
C GLU A 131 18.06 1.28 -3.20
N TYR A 132 18.09 0.31 -4.11
CA TYR A 132 17.02 -0.67 -4.33
C TYR A 132 17.38 -2.07 -3.81
N THR A 133 16.36 -2.93 -3.69
CA THR A 133 16.47 -4.34 -3.26
C THR A 133 16.08 -5.26 -4.41
N THR A 134 16.89 -6.29 -4.67
CA THR A 134 16.58 -7.36 -5.63
C THR A 134 15.81 -8.49 -4.96
N TRP A 135 15.40 -9.48 -5.74
CA TRP A 135 14.80 -10.70 -5.21
C TRP A 135 15.75 -11.44 -4.25
N GLU A 136 17.03 -11.56 -4.62
CA GLU A 136 18.07 -12.17 -3.79
C GLU A 136 18.24 -11.36 -2.50
N GLY A 137 18.32 -10.04 -2.60
CA GLY A 137 18.40 -9.16 -1.44
C GLY A 137 17.21 -9.27 -0.49
N TRP A 138 16.00 -9.44 -1.02
CA TRP A 138 14.82 -9.71 -0.21
C TRP A 138 14.91 -11.04 0.55
N ASN A 139 15.43 -12.10 -0.10
CA ASN A 139 15.62 -13.40 0.58
C ASN A 139 16.66 -13.31 1.70
N GLU A 140 17.71 -12.50 1.53
CA GLU A 140 18.69 -12.22 2.60
C GLU A 140 18.04 -11.50 3.80
N LEU A 141 17.19 -10.52 3.53
CA LEU A 141 16.41 -9.85 4.58
C LEU A 141 15.45 -10.83 5.28
N ASP A 142 14.74 -11.68 4.54
CA ASP A 142 13.84 -12.69 5.09
C ASP A 142 14.59 -13.67 6.02
N ALA A 143 15.71 -14.22 5.55
CA ALA A 143 16.56 -15.11 6.33
C ALA A 143 17.10 -14.41 7.59
N HIS A 144 17.49 -13.14 7.48
CA HIS A 144 17.94 -12.34 8.61
C HIS A 144 16.82 -12.19 9.66
N GLU A 145 15.62 -11.77 9.27
CA GLU A 145 14.47 -11.59 10.17
C GLU A 145 14.07 -12.90 10.88
N ARG A 146 14.14 -14.03 10.17
CA ARG A 146 13.89 -15.37 10.73
C ARG A 146 14.94 -15.75 11.76
N SER A 147 16.22 -15.51 11.47
CA SER A 147 17.31 -15.76 12.43
C SER A 147 17.17 -14.92 13.72
N LEU A 148 16.61 -13.72 13.61
CA LEU A 148 16.28 -12.90 14.78
C LEU A 148 15.09 -13.48 15.57
N GLY A 149 14.11 -14.07 14.88
CA GLY A 149 13.00 -14.82 15.49
C GLY A 149 13.46 -16.07 16.25
N GLU A 150 14.41 -16.83 15.69
CA GLU A 150 15.01 -18.00 16.35
C GLU A 150 15.78 -17.63 17.62
N LYS A 151 16.50 -16.50 17.60
CA LYS A 151 17.25 -15.97 18.74
C LYS A 151 16.37 -15.21 19.73
N PHE A 152 15.11 -14.97 19.38
CA PHE A 152 14.21 -14.20 20.21
C PHE A 152 13.86 -15.01 21.46
N THR A 153 14.36 -14.56 22.60
CA THR A 153 13.97 -15.05 23.91
C THR A 153 13.12 -13.97 24.57
N ALA A 154 11.81 -14.23 24.69
CA ALA A 154 10.98 -13.47 25.61
C ALA A 154 10.89 -14.27 26.91
N GLU A 155 11.49 -13.76 27.99
CA GLU A 155 10.97 -14.02 29.31
C GLU A 155 9.61 -13.33 29.40
N SER A 156 8.53 -14.05 29.11
CA SER A 156 7.19 -13.54 29.39
C SER A 156 7.04 -13.46 30.92
N ALA A 157 7.19 -12.25 31.47
CA ALA A 157 6.99 -11.93 32.89
C ALA A 157 5.56 -12.22 33.39
N GLU A 158 4.65 -12.60 32.50
CA GLU A 158 3.36 -13.20 32.83
C GLU A 158 3.29 -14.61 32.20
N HIS A 159 3.17 -15.63 33.04
CA HIS A 159 2.89 -17.04 32.70
C HIS A 159 4.02 -17.94 32.18
N GLY A 160 5.29 -17.54 32.23
CA GLY A 160 6.42 -18.48 32.02
C GLY A 160 6.43 -19.20 30.66
N THR A 161 5.71 -18.65 29.67
CA THR A 161 5.62 -19.24 28.34
C THR A 161 6.73 -18.67 27.47
N VAL A 162 7.66 -19.52 27.04
CA VAL A 162 8.67 -19.16 26.03
C VAL A 162 7.96 -19.06 24.69
N VAL A 163 7.83 -17.84 24.16
CA VAL A 163 7.27 -17.61 22.82
C VAL A 163 8.41 -17.56 21.81
N GLN A 164 8.53 -18.60 20.99
CA GLN A 164 9.37 -18.56 19.80
C GLN A 164 8.66 -17.76 18.71
N ARG A 165 9.37 -16.80 18.10
CA ARG A 165 8.83 -16.01 16.98
C ARG A 165 9.27 -16.61 15.66
N GLU A 166 8.37 -16.65 14.68
CA GLU A 166 8.73 -17.02 13.29
C GLU A 166 9.79 -16.08 12.73
N ARG A 167 9.66 -14.78 13.03
CA ARG A 167 10.59 -13.73 12.64
C ARG A 167 10.49 -12.53 13.57
N VAL A 168 11.55 -11.72 13.59
CA VAL A 168 11.52 -10.35 14.13
C VAL A 168 11.81 -9.41 12.98
N LYS A 169 10.85 -8.55 12.65
CA LYS A 169 10.96 -7.66 11.50
C LYS A 169 11.98 -6.55 11.71
N VAL A 170 12.78 -6.29 10.69
CA VAL A 170 13.61 -5.08 10.64
C VAL A 170 12.71 -3.92 10.23
N VAL A 171 12.64 -2.88 11.06
CA VAL A 171 11.69 -1.77 10.86
C VAL A 171 12.33 -0.57 10.14
N PRO A 172 13.55 -0.12 10.48
CA PRO A 172 14.14 1.02 9.80
C PRO A 172 14.48 0.70 8.34
N ARG A 173 13.98 1.50 7.39
CA ARG A 173 14.22 1.33 5.95
C ARG A 173 15.71 1.18 5.61
N GLN A 174 16.56 2.02 6.21
CA GLN A 174 18.01 1.99 5.96
C GLN A 174 18.64 0.65 6.36
N ASP A 175 18.18 0.05 7.45
CA ASP A 175 18.67 -1.25 7.89
C ASP A 175 18.19 -2.37 6.96
N MET A 176 16.91 -2.33 6.55
CA MET A 176 16.36 -3.27 5.57
C MET A 176 17.18 -3.26 4.28
N VAL A 177 17.40 -2.08 3.70
CA VAL A 177 18.15 -1.90 2.44
C VAL A 177 19.60 -2.33 2.60
N ARG A 178 20.27 -1.96 3.70
CA ARG A 178 21.65 -2.38 3.98
C ARG A 178 21.78 -3.89 4.07
N ILE A 179 20.85 -4.57 4.75
CA ILE A 179 20.85 -6.03 4.88
C ILE A 179 20.63 -6.68 3.52
N SER A 180 19.65 -6.21 2.76
CA SER A 180 19.35 -6.71 1.41
C SER A 180 20.49 -6.54 0.41
N ARG A 181 21.45 -5.64 0.67
CA ARG A 181 22.56 -5.33 -0.23
C ARG A 181 23.92 -5.85 0.24
N ARG A 182 24.00 -6.61 1.34
CA ARG A 182 25.27 -7.07 1.93
C ARG A 182 26.20 -7.84 0.97
N HIS A 183 25.64 -8.47 -0.05
CA HIS A 183 26.38 -9.27 -1.03
C HIS A 183 26.34 -8.69 -2.45
N ALA A 184 25.77 -7.49 -2.63
CA ALA A 184 25.89 -6.74 -3.87
C ALA A 184 27.28 -6.08 -3.88
N SER A 185 28.27 -6.78 -4.41
CA SER A 185 29.64 -6.30 -4.64
C SER A 185 30.00 -6.49 -6.10
#